data_AF-A0A1B8ZFD5-F1
#
_entry.id   AF-A0A1B8ZFD5-F1
#
_cell.length_a   1.000
_cell.length_b   1.000
_cell.length_c   1.000
_cell.angle_alpha   90.00
_cell.angle_beta   90.00
_cell.angle_gamma   90.00
#
_symmetry.space_group_name_H-M   'P 1'
#
loop_
_entity.id
_entity.type
_entity.pdbx_description
1 polymer ?
#
loop_
_entity_poly.entity_id
_entity_poly.type
_entity_poly.pdbx_seq_one_letter_code
_entity_poly.pdbx_strand_id
1 'polypeptide(L)'
;LKGYDACFFCAGISSIGMNEKDYTKITYDTTLHFAKAVLNQNPEMVFSYVSGAGTDSTESGKLMWARVKGRTENDLKRMNFKGAYNFRPGFMKPIEGQLNVKWFFKPFIWIFPVFFQSKSLTLQEVGRAMINVTQKGYPTSTLE
;
A
#
# COMPACT_ATOMS: atom_id res chain seq x y z
N LEU A 1 -11.78 3.19 17.79
CA LEU A 1 -10.46 2.55 17.54
C LEU A 1 -9.41 3.28 18.38
N LYS A 2 -9.44 3.16 19.71
CA LYS A 2 -8.54 3.90 20.62
C LYS A 2 -7.56 2.93 21.27
N GLY A 3 -6.31 3.37 21.49
CA GLY A 3 -5.28 2.58 22.16
C GLY A 3 -4.48 1.66 21.22
N TYR A 4 -4.49 1.94 19.91
CA TYR A 4 -3.66 1.22 18.95
C TYR A 4 -2.43 2.03 18.58
N ASP A 5 -1.25 1.39 18.60
CA ASP A 5 0.01 2.02 18.23
C ASP A 5 0.28 2.01 16.72
N ALA A 6 -0.44 1.18 15.96
CA ALA A 6 -0.16 0.95 14.55
C ALA A 6 -1.42 0.65 13.73
N CYS A 7 -1.40 1.07 12.46
CA CYS A 7 -2.35 0.65 11.44
C CYS A 7 -1.61 0.14 10.20
N PHE A 8 -1.94 -1.08 9.76
CA PHE A 8 -1.50 -1.64 8.49
C PHE A 8 -2.65 -1.59 7.48
N PHE A 9 -2.72 -0.51 6.70
CA PHE A 9 -3.76 -0.30 5.72
C PHE A 9 -3.43 -1.04 4.41
N CYS A 10 -3.86 -2.31 4.34
CA CYS A 10 -3.67 -3.20 3.19
C CYS A 10 -4.91 -3.32 2.29
N ALA A 11 -5.96 -2.54 2.57
CA ALA A 11 -7.18 -2.55 1.78
C ALA A 11 -6.94 -1.89 0.41
N GLY A 12 -7.42 -2.53 -0.65
CA GLY A 12 -7.26 -2.01 -2.01
C GLY A 12 -8.08 -2.77 -3.04
N ILE A 13 -8.21 -2.18 -4.22
CA ILE A 13 -8.90 -2.74 -5.37
C ILE A 13 -8.02 -2.66 -6.62
N SER A 14 -8.23 -3.58 -7.56
CA SER A 14 -7.63 -3.48 -8.89
C SER A 14 -8.22 -2.29 -9.64
N SER A 15 -7.39 -1.51 -10.34
CA SER A 15 -7.84 -0.42 -11.22
C SER A 15 -8.35 -0.91 -12.57
N ILE A 16 -8.20 -2.20 -12.88
CA ILE A 16 -8.61 -2.78 -14.16
C ILE A 16 -10.13 -2.62 -14.33
N GLY A 17 -10.53 -1.96 -15.42
CA GLY A 17 -11.94 -1.72 -15.74
C GLY A 17 -12.58 -0.57 -14.96
N MET A 18 -11.82 0.20 -14.18
CA MET A 18 -12.33 1.33 -13.41
C MET A 18 -12.01 2.67 -14.08
N ASN A 19 -12.93 3.63 -13.97
CA ASN A 19 -12.63 5.03 -14.24
C ASN A 19 -11.92 5.70 -13.04
N GLU A 20 -11.36 6.90 -13.26
CA GLU A 20 -10.59 7.61 -12.23
C GLU A 20 -11.42 8.01 -11.01
N LYS A 21 -12.68 8.40 -11.22
CA LYS A 21 -13.57 8.86 -10.15
C LYS A 21 -13.87 7.74 -9.16
N ASP A 22 -14.27 6.58 -9.66
CA ASP A 22 -14.61 5.43 -8.83
C ASP A 22 -13.37 4.86 -8.14
N TYR A 23 -12.24 4.84 -8.85
CA TYR A 23 -10.96 4.40 -8.28
C TYR A 23 -10.49 5.35 -7.16
N THR A 24 -10.64 6.67 -7.36
CA THR A 24 -10.35 7.71 -6.37
C THR A 24 -11.19 7.53 -5.11
N LYS A 25 -12.49 7.30 -5.25
CA LYS A 25 -13.39 7.09 -4.10
C LYS A 25 -12.94 5.92 -3.22
N ILE A 26 -12.60 4.80 -3.87
CA ILE A 26 -12.22 3.58 -3.14
C ILE A 26 -10.80 3.67 -2.59
N THR A 27 -9.87 4.22 -3.36
CA THR A 27 -8.43 4.19 -3.01
C THR A 27 -8.01 5.40 -2.19
N TYR A 28 -8.36 6.60 -2.63
CA TYR A 28 -7.93 7.84 -1.99
C TYR A 28 -8.89 8.29 -0.89
N ASP A 29 -10.18 8.47 -1.20
CA ASP A 29 -11.13 9.04 -0.23
C ASP A 29 -11.32 8.11 0.99
N THR A 30 -11.45 6.81 0.74
CA THR A 30 -11.63 5.83 1.82
C THR A 30 -10.41 5.76 2.71
N THR A 31 -9.20 5.74 2.13
CA THR A 31 -7.94 5.69 2.90
C THR A 31 -7.78 6.95 3.74
N LEU A 32 -7.97 8.14 3.18
CA LEU A 32 -7.78 9.39 3.93
C LEU A 32 -8.86 9.59 4.99
N HIS A 33 -10.11 9.18 4.75
CA HIS A 33 -11.14 9.21 5.79
C HIS A 33 -10.78 8.27 6.96
N PHE A 34 -10.33 7.06 6.65
CA PHE A 34 -9.91 6.11 7.68
C PHE A 34 -8.70 6.64 8.47
N ALA A 35 -7.69 7.14 7.77
CA ALA A 35 -6.49 7.72 8.37
C ALA A 35 -6.83 8.88 9.33
N LYS A 36 -7.69 9.82 8.91
CA LYS A 36 -8.17 10.91 9.78
C LYS A 36 -8.90 10.38 11.03
N ALA A 37 -9.77 9.39 10.85
CA ALA A 37 -10.54 8.82 11.95
C ALA A 37 -9.66 8.15 13.02
N VAL A 38 -8.60 7.44 12.60
CA VAL A 38 -7.66 6.79 13.53
C VAL A 38 -6.68 7.78 14.13
N LEU A 39 -6.21 8.76 13.37
CA LEU A 39 -5.30 9.81 13.86
C LEU A 39 -5.93 10.61 15.01
N ASN A 40 -7.19 11.02 14.85
CA ASN A 40 -7.93 11.77 15.87
C ASN A 40 -8.04 11.04 17.22
N GLN A 41 -7.96 9.70 17.20
CA GLN A 41 -8.05 8.87 18.41
C GLN A 41 -6.68 8.41 18.91
N ASN A 42 -5.65 8.42 18.06
CA ASN A 42 -4.31 7.87 18.32
C ASN A 42 -3.24 8.71 17.60
N PRO A 43 -2.89 9.91 18.10
CA PRO A 43 -1.89 10.77 17.45
C PRO A 43 -0.50 10.11 17.35
N GLU A 44 -0.15 9.27 18.33
CA GLU A 44 1.12 8.54 18.37
C GLU A 44 1.15 7.28 17.49
N MET A 45 0.12 7.04 16.68
CA MET A 45 0.03 5.87 15.82
C MET A 45 1.05 5.94 14.66
N VAL A 46 1.62 4.80 14.30
CA VAL A 46 2.29 4.61 13.01
C VAL A 46 1.30 4.10 11.97
N PHE A 47 1.15 4.81 10.86
CA PHE A 47 0.27 4.44 9.76
C PHE A 47 1.09 3.90 8.58
N SER A 48 0.91 2.62 8.25
CA SER A 48 1.50 2.00 7.07
C SER A 48 0.45 1.83 5.98
N TYR A 49 0.73 2.29 4.77
CA TYR A 49 -0.14 2.18 3.60
C TYR A 49 0.52 1.32 2.53
N VAL A 50 -0.20 0.31 2.03
CA VAL A 50 0.29 -0.54 0.93
C VAL A 50 -0.21 -0.01 -0.39
N SER A 51 0.69 0.60 -1.18
CA SER A 51 0.39 1.14 -2.49
C SER A 51 0.78 0.14 -3.60
N GLY A 52 1.96 0.26 -4.18
CA GLY A 52 2.50 -0.63 -5.21
C GLY A 52 3.64 0.00 -5.99
N ALA A 53 4.54 -0.84 -6.51
CA ALA A 53 5.64 -0.41 -7.35
C ALA A 53 5.13 0.38 -8.57
N GLY A 54 5.80 1.49 -8.88
CA GLY A 54 5.40 2.39 -9.97
C GLY A 54 4.33 3.42 -9.59
N THR A 55 4.02 3.56 -8.30
CA THR A 55 3.22 4.69 -7.80
C THR A 55 3.91 6.02 -8.11
N ASP A 56 3.15 7.01 -8.57
CA ASP A 56 3.67 8.27 -9.08
C ASP A 56 3.49 9.41 -8.07
N SER A 57 4.55 9.72 -7.31
CA SER A 57 4.56 10.82 -6.35
C SER A 57 4.44 12.22 -6.97
N THR A 58 4.65 12.37 -8.28
CA THR A 58 4.49 13.67 -8.96
C THR A 58 3.04 13.98 -9.25
N GLU A 59 2.16 12.97 -9.20
CA GLU A 59 0.74 13.08 -9.52
C GLU A 59 0.46 13.56 -10.96
N SER A 60 1.45 13.49 -11.86
CA SER A 60 1.38 14.09 -13.20
C SER A 60 1.56 13.09 -14.35
N GLY A 61 1.92 11.84 -14.05
CA GLY A 61 2.13 10.78 -15.02
C GLY A 61 0.85 10.35 -15.74
N LYS A 62 0.99 9.52 -16.78
CA LYS A 62 -0.16 9.11 -17.63
C LYS A 62 -1.08 8.07 -16.98
N LEU A 63 -0.57 7.27 -16.04
CA LEU A 63 -1.30 6.17 -15.42
C LEU A 63 -2.16 6.66 -14.25
N MET A 64 -3.48 6.58 -14.41
CA MET A 64 -4.46 7.03 -13.41
C MET A 64 -4.23 6.42 -12.03
N TRP A 65 -4.10 5.09 -11.96
CA TRP A 65 -3.95 4.42 -10.68
C TRP A 65 -2.69 4.87 -9.93
N ALA A 66 -1.61 5.15 -10.67
CA ALA A 66 -0.33 5.55 -10.11
C ALA A 66 -0.41 6.96 -9.53
N ARG A 67 -1.08 7.89 -10.22
CA ARG A 67 -1.36 9.24 -9.71
C ARG A 67 -2.25 9.21 -8.46
N VAL A 68 -3.35 8.45 -8.49
CA VAL A 68 -4.29 8.36 -7.36
C VAL A 68 -3.61 7.80 -6.12
N LYS A 69 -2.83 6.73 -6.27
CA LYS A 69 -2.03 6.20 -5.15
C LYS A 69 -0.95 7.20 -4.71
N GLY A 70 -0.28 7.87 -5.63
CA GLY A 70 0.75 8.86 -5.31
C GLY A 70 0.22 10.05 -4.51
N ARG A 71 -0.95 10.58 -4.90
CA ARG A 71 -1.67 11.58 -4.12
C ARG A 71 -2.01 11.08 -2.71
N THR A 72 -2.47 9.83 -2.61
CA THR A 72 -2.74 9.19 -1.31
C THR A 72 -1.50 9.14 -0.42
N GLU A 73 -0.36 8.69 -0.98
CA GLU A 73 0.91 8.63 -0.25
C GLU A 73 1.38 10.02 0.21
N ASN A 74 1.27 11.02 -0.66
CA ASN A 74 1.68 12.39 -0.38
C ASN A 74 0.85 12.99 0.76
N ASP A 75 -0.47 12.76 0.76
CA ASP A 75 -1.34 13.28 1.80
C ASP A 75 -1.19 12.55 3.13
N LEU A 76 -1.04 11.22 3.11
CA LEU A 76 -0.72 10.46 4.33
C LEU A 76 0.60 10.92 4.96
N LYS A 77 1.62 11.20 4.13
CA LYS A 77 2.92 11.72 4.61
C LYS A 77 2.80 13.09 5.29
N ARG A 78 1.82 13.91 4.89
CA ARG A 78 1.55 15.23 5.49
C ARG A 78 0.73 15.14 6.78
N MET A 79 0.14 13.99 7.08
CA MET A 79 -0.62 13.80 8.33
C MET A 79 0.32 13.69 9.53
N ASN A 80 -0.13 14.20 10.67
CA ASN A 80 0.66 14.29 11.90
C ASN A 80 0.64 12.97 12.72
N PHE A 81 0.84 11.84 12.05
CA PHE A 81 1.11 10.57 12.71
C PHE A 81 2.53 10.57 13.28
N LYS A 82 2.78 9.73 14.29
CA LYS A 82 4.16 9.44 14.74
C LYS A 82 5.05 8.96 13.59
N GLY A 83 4.48 8.23 12.65
CA GLY A 83 5.13 7.87 11.38
C GLY A 83 4.11 7.47 10.33
N ALA A 84 4.34 7.88 9.08
CA ALA A 84 3.54 7.47 7.93
C ALA A 84 4.46 6.84 6.88
N TYR A 85 4.21 5.56 6.55
CA TYR A 85 5.07 4.75 5.68
C TYR A 85 4.27 4.13 4.54
N ASN A 86 4.71 4.39 3.31
CA ASN A 86 4.11 3.93 2.07
C ASN A 86 4.95 2.80 1.50
N PHE A 87 4.39 1.60 1.50
CA PHE A 87 5.01 0.39 0.96
C PHE A 87 4.63 0.22 -0.50
N ARG A 88 5.62 0.14 -1.38
CA ARG A 88 5.45 -0.02 -2.83
C ARG A 88 5.93 -1.38 -3.31
N PRO A 89 5.33 -2.49 -2.84
CA PRO A 89 5.78 -3.80 -3.26
C PRO A 89 5.57 -3.97 -4.77
N GLY A 90 6.50 -4.68 -5.40
CA GLY A 90 6.31 -5.25 -6.72
C GLY A 90 5.32 -6.42 -6.69
N PHE A 91 5.42 -7.29 -7.69
CA PHE A 91 4.63 -8.51 -7.69
C PHE A 91 5.04 -9.40 -6.50
N MET A 92 4.06 -9.73 -5.67
CA MET A 92 4.22 -10.65 -4.55
C MET A 92 3.56 -11.98 -4.90
N LYS A 93 4.30 -13.07 -4.73
CA LYS A 93 3.76 -14.42 -4.95
C LYS A 93 2.64 -14.68 -3.92
N PRO A 94 1.45 -15.14 -4.34
CA PRO A 94 0.41 -15.57 -3.42
C PRO A 94 0.92 -16.68 -2.49
N ILE A 95 0.48 -16.66 -1.25
CA ILE A 95 0.76 -17.71 -0.27
C ILE A 95 -0.35 -18.76 -0.26
N GLU A 96 -0.02 -19.95 0.24
CA GLU A 96 -1.00 -21.00 0.46
C GLU A 96 -2.12 -20.50 1.40
N GLY A 97 -3.37 -20.83 1.07
CA GLY A 97 -4.55 -20.39 1.84
C GLY A 97 -5.07 -18.99 1.51
N GLN A 98 -4.42 -18.22 0.61
CA GLN A 98 -4.93 -16.91 0.22
C GLN A 98 -6.26 -17.01 -0.54
N LEU A 99 -7.29 -16.37 0.00
CA LEU A 99 -8.61 -16.30 -0.62
C LEU A 99 -8.65 -15.23 -1.71
N ASN A 100 -9.48 -15.42 -2.73
CA ASN A 100 -9.73 -14.46 -3.83
C ASN A 100 -8.55 -14.19 -4.78
N VAL A 101 -7.61 -15.12 -4.91
CA VAL A 101 -6.60 -15.05 -5.99
C VAL A 101 -7.33 -15.15 -7.34
N LYS A 102 -7.37 -14.05 -8.10
CA LYS A 102 -8.12 -14.03 -9.37
C LYS A 102 -7.53 -15.06 -10.33
N TRP A 103 -8.40 -15.88 -10.92
CA TRP A 103 -8.03 -17.03 -11.72
C TRP A 103 -7.13 -16.68 -12.92
N PHE A 104 -7.28 -15.48 -13.51
CA PHE A 104 -6.48 -15.02 -14.63
C PHE A 104 -5.02 -14.69 -14.27
N PHE A 105 -4.67 -14.57 -12.98
CA PHE A 105 -3.28 -14.46 -12.55
C PHE A 105 -2.56 -15.81 -12.53
N LYS A 106 -3.26 -16.95 -12.59
CA LYS A 106 -2.66 -18.29 -12.51
C LYS A 106 -1.60 -18.59 -13.60
N PRO A 107 -1.80 -18.22 -14.88
CA PRO A 107 -0.77 -18.39 -15.91
C PRO A 107 0.45 -17.49 -15.67
N PHE A 108 0.21 -16.25 -15.23
CA PHE A 108 1.26 -15.30 -14.89
C PHE A 108 2.10 -15.78 -13.71
N ILE A 109 1.48 -16.33 -12.66
CA ILE A 109 2.17 -16.88 -11.48
C ILE A 109 3.14 -18.01 -11.85
N TRP A 110 2.85 -18.79 -12.89
CA TRP A 110 3.73 -19.88 -13.34
C TRP A 110 4.96 -19.37 -14.11
N ILE A 111 4.80 -18.28 -14.88
CA ILE A 111 5.87 -17.70 -15.72
C ILE A 111 6.75 -16.72 -14.90
N PHE A 112 6.16 -15.96 -13.98
CA PHE A 112 6.85 -14.90 -13.23
C PHE A 112 8.12 -15.32 -12.47
N PRO A 113 8.16 -16.45 -11.72
CA PRO A 113 9.33 -16.86 -10.96
C PRO A 113 10.48 -17.38 -11.84
N VAL A 114 10.30 -17.53 -13.15
CA VAL A 114 11.36 -17.97 -14.06
C VAL A 114 12.13 -16.79 -14.66
N PHE A 115 11.47 -15.64 -14.85
CA PHE A 115 12.07 -14.47 -15.52
C PHE A 115 12.40 -13.30 -14.60
N PHE A 116 11.81 -13.21 -13.39
CA PHE A 116 11.88 -12.02 -12.53
C PHE A 116 12.28 -12.30 -11.07
N GLN A 117 13.10 -13.34 -10.82
CA GLN A 117 13.54 -13.72 -9.46
C GLN A 117 14.26 -12.61 -8.68
N SER A 118 14.93 -11.67 -9.35
CA SER A 118 15.73 -10.64 -8.69
C SER A 118 14.95 -9.43 -8.17
N LYS A 119 13.63 -9.34 -8.41
CA LYS A 119 12.79 -8.18 -7.99
C LYS A 119 11.50 -8.55 -7.25
N SER A 120 11.30 -9.80 -6.85
CA SER A 120 10.08 -10.21 -6.14
C SER A 120 10.28 -10.20 -4.62
N LEU A 121 9.58 -9.30 -3.92
CA LEU A 121 9.42 -9.38 -2.47
C LEU A 121 8.37 -10.44 -2.11
N THR A 122 8.61 -11.18 -1.03
CA THR A 122 7.61 -12.08 -0.44
C THR A 122 6.64 -11.32 0.46
N LEU A 123 5.41 -11.82 0.59
CA LEU A 123 4.43 -11.26 1.54
C LEU A 123 4.97 -11.24 2.98
N GLN A 124 5.78 -12.25 3.35
CA GLN A 124 6.40 -12.35 4.66
C GLN A 124 7.47 -11.27 4.88
N GLU A 125 8.25 -10.93 3.87
CA GLU A 125 9.23 -9.83 3.95
C GLU A 125 8.54 -8.48 4.13
N VAL A 126 7.50 -8.21 3.33
CA VAL A 126 6.71 -6.98 3.47
C VAL A 126 6.05 -6.92 4.85
N GLY A 127 5.47 -8.02 5.33
CA GLY A 127 4.91 -8.13 6.67
C GLY A 127 5.93 -7.82 7.78
N ARG A 128 7.12 -8.42 7.71
CA ARG A 128 8.20 -8.14 8.68
C ARG A 128 8.69 -6.69 8.59
N ALA A 129 8.78 -6.12 7.40
CA ALA A 129 9.16 -4.74 7.21
C ALA A 129 8.14 -3.77 7.84
N MET A 130 6.84 -4.03 7.67
CA MET A 130 5.76 -3.26 8.30
C MET A 130 5.85 -3.28 9.85
N ILE A 131 6.12 -4.45 10.44
CA ILE A 131 6.30 -4.57 11.90
C ILE A 131 7.56 -3.81 12.35
N ASN A 132 8.68 -3.99 11.64
CA ASN A 132 9.94 -3.36 12.00
C ASN A 132 9.87 -1.84 11.93
N VAL A 133 9.26 -1.28 10.88
CA VAL A 133 9.16 0.19 10.74
C VAL A 133 8.24 0.79 11.80
N THR A 134 7.22 0.07 12.24
CA THR A 134 6.36 0.47 13.35
C THR A 134 7.16 0.59 14.67
N GLN A 135 8.05 -0.36 14.92
CA GLN A 135 8.82 -0.41 16.17
C GLN A 135 10.02 0.54 16.18
N LYS A 136 10.73 0.66 15.05
CA LYS A 136 12.03 1.33 14.97
C LYS A 136 11.99 2.67 14.22
N GLY A 137 10.92 2.92 13.48
CA GLY A 137 10.88 3.98 12.48
C GLY A 137 11.75 3.68 11.26
N TYR A 138 11.73 4.59 10.29
CA TYR A 138 12.63 4.58 9.13
C TYR A 138 12.86 6.02 8.64
N PRO A 139 14.03 6.35 8.07
CA PRO A 139 14.35 7.72 7.64
C PRO A 139 13.47 8.24 6.50
N THR A 140 12.90 7.35 5.67
CA THR A 140 12.04 7.71 4.55
C THR A 140 10.63 7.18 4.73
N SER A 141 9.65 7.94 4.25
CA SER A 141 8.24 7.54 4.24
C SER A 141 7.86 6.64 3.07
N THR A 142 8.75 6.42 2.09
CA THR A 142 8.49 5.55 0.94
C THR A 142 9.47 4.39 1.00
N LEU A 143 8.95 3.17 0.91
CA LEU A 143 9.66 1.90 1.06
C LEU A 143 9.42 1.03 -0.17
N GLU A 144 10.51 0.64 -0.84
CA GLU A 144 10.52 -0.12 -2.11
C GLU A 144 11.34 -1.40 -2.01
#